data_AF-A0A218QV65-F1
#
_entry.id   AF-A0A218QV65-F1
#
_cell.length_a   1.000
_cell.length_b   1.000
_cell.length_c   1.000
_cell.angle_alpha   90.00
_cell.angle_beta   90.00
_cell.angle_gamma   90.00
#
_symmetry.space_group_name_H-M   'P 1'
#
loop_
_entity.id
_entity.type
_entity.pdbx_description
1 polymer ?
#
loop_
_entity_poly.entity_id
_entity_poly.type
_entity_poly.pdbx_seq_one_letter_code
_entity_poly.pdbx_strand_id
1 'polypeptide(L)'
;MKNHIENIRASVKKKGYIPTSDQIRHAINIVCPDGINILDNKSAIVNEVVKSLSPLTPPTESEIVVETSPLPTPQPAEEQETGIVVSEGEKHELVTVQSSVLDVELSSAETFELCTQIPDVFDDYESFVVSVTGSLKAFIDDKFDKQEKQSVNDSISDLRQHIATRQARLDSKLAAGLNDVKGDLEQIRSNLKSRQAAILERLKVNSA
;
A
#
# COMPACT_ATOMS: atom_id res chain seq x y z
N MET A 1 24.35 -9.71 35.19
CA MET A 1 23.37 -10.33 36.12
C MET A 1 22.29 -9.36 36.63
N LYS A 2 22.60 -8.16 37.15
CA LYS A 2 21.58 -7.22 37.69
C LYS A 2 20.46 -6.90 36.69
N ASN A 3 20.81 -6.61 35.43
CA ASN A 3 19.83 -6.32 34.37
C ASN A 3 18.91 -7.52 34.03
N HIS A 4 19.40 -8.76 34.15
CA HIS A 4 18.58 -9.95 33.92
C HIS A 4 17.59 -10.19 35.07
N ILE A 5 18.00 -9.88 36.31
CA ILE A 5 17.14 -9.98 37.50
C ILE A 5 15.99 -8.97 37.43
N GLU A 6 16.25 -7.75 36.97
CA GLU A 6 15.21 -6.73 36.79
C GLU A 6 14.24 -7.08 35.65
N ASN A 7 14.74 -7.65 34.55
CA ASN A 7 13.91 -8.12 33.44
C ASN A 7 12.98 -9.28 33.86
N ILE A 8 13.50 -10.23 34.66
CA ILE A 8 12.70 -11.31 35.25
C ILE A 8 11.72 -10.75 36.29
N ARG A 9 12.14 -9.80 37.13
CA ARG A 9 11.27 -9.11 38.11
C ARG A 9 10.09 -8.43 37.43
N ALA A 10 10.31 -7.71 36.34
CA ALA A 10 9.25 -7.08 35.56
C ALA A 10 8.26 -8.12 35.01
N SER A 11 8.78 -9.26 34.56
CA SER A 11 7.96 -10.35 33.97
C SER A 11 7.15 -11.11 35.02
N VAL A 12 7.67 -11.29 36.22
CA VAL A 12 6.95 -11.89 37.35
C VAL A 12 5.94 -10.90 37.95
N LYS A 13 6.27 -9.59 37.99
CA LYS A 13 5.34 -8.53 38.41
C LYS A 13 4.14 -8.41 37.46
N LYS A 14 4.35 -8.61 36.15
CA LYS A 14 3.26 -8.72 35.15
C LYS A 14 2.32 -9.91 35.42
N LYS A 15 2.78 -10.95 36.12
CA LYS A 15 1.95 -12.09 36.57
C LYS A 15 1.31 -11.88 37.96
N GLY A 16 1.45 -10.70 38.57
CA GLY A 16 0.81 -10.35 39.84
C GLY A 16 1.60 -10.71 41.11
N TYR A 17 2.86 -11.15 40.98
CA TYR A 17 3.69 -11.53 42.11
C TYR A 17 4.84 -10.52 42.32
N ILE A 18 5.24 -10.29 43.59
CA ILE A 18 6.35 -9.40 43.95
C ILE A 18 7.55 -10.26 44.39
N PRO A 19 8.47 -10.64 43.49
CA PRO A 19 9.61 -11.47 43.83
C PRO A 19 10.76 -10.66 44.45
N THR A 20 11.44 -11.24 45.43
CA THR A 20 12.68 -10.71 45.98
C THR A 20 13.87 -11.07 45.07
N SER A 21 14.93 -10.24 45.08
CA SER A 21 16.16 -10.46 44.29
C SER A 21 16.73 -11.87 44.46
N ASP A 22 16.66 -12.42 45.67
CA ASP A 22 17.26 -13.72 46.00
C ASP A 22 16.43 -14.90 45.47
N GLN A 23 15.10 -14.77 45.40
CA GLN A 23 14.22 -15.76 44.79
C GLN A 23 14.47 -15.88 43.28
N ILE A 24 14.69 -14.75 42.62
CA ILE A 24 15.03 -14.71 41.19
C ILE A 24 16.41 -15.34 40.96
N ARG A 25 17.40 -15.05 41.81
CA ARG A 25 18.72 -15.67 41.71
C ARG A 25 18.65 -17.19 41.92
N HIS A 26 17.84 -17.65 42.86
CA HIS A 26 17.65 -19.07 43.11
C HIS A 26 17.01 -19.77 41.91
N ALA A 27 15.96 -19.20 41.32
CA ALA A 27 15.32 -19.75 40.13
C ALA A 27 16.24 -19.76 38.90
N ILE A 28 17.07 -18.72 38.72
CA ILE A 28 18.09 -18.70 37.65
C ILE A 28 19.09 -19.85 37.86
N ASN A 29 19.57 -20.07 39.08
CA ASN A 29 20.53 -21.14 39.35
C ASN A 29 19.93 -22.55 39.20
N ILE A 30 18.62 -22.70 39.38
CA ILE A 30 17.91 -23.98 39.16
C ILE A 30 17.75 -24.27 37.66
N VAL A 31 17.38 -23.27 36.87
CA VAL A 31 17.06 -23.44 35.44
C VAL A 31 18.29 -23.31 34.54
N CYS A 32 19.28 -22.51 34.94
CA CYS A 32 20.51 -22.21 34.21
C CYS A 32 21.73 -22.21 35.16
N PRO A 33 22.24 -23.38 35.59
CA PRO A 33 23.35 -23.47 36.54
C PRO A 33 24.65 -22.82 36.04
N ASP A 34 24.87 -22.79 34.72
CA ASP A 34 26.07 -22.22 34.09
C ASP A 34 25.92 -20.73 33.73
N GLY A 35 24.74 -20.12 33.97
CA GLY A 35 24.50 -18.70 33.68
C GLY A 35 24.45 -18.32 32.19
N ILE A 36 24.45 -19.30 31.30
CA ILE A 36 24.36 -19.14 29.84
C ILE A 36 22.87 -19.24 29.42
N ASN A 37 22.44 -18.41 28.47
CA ASN A 37 21.09 -18.38 27.89
C ASN A 37 19.92 -18.05 28.86
N ILE A 38 20.15 -17.14 29.81
CA ILE A 38 19.13 -16.68 30.79
C ILE A 38 17.91 -16.02 30.10
N LEU A 39 18.13 -15.34 28.97
CA LEU A 39 17.07 -14.67 28.21
C LEU A 39 16.22 -15.66 27.40
N ASP A 40 16.81 -16.73 26.87
CA ASP A 40 16.10 -17.74 26.09
C ASP A 40 15.22 -18.63 26.98
N ASN A 41 15.68 -18.90 28.21
CA ASN A 41 14.94 -19.67 29.20
C ASN A 41 14.09 -18.79 30.15
N LYS A 42 13.83 -17.54 29.77
CA LYS A 42 13.11 -16.55 30.60
C LYS A 42 11.74 -17.04 31.06
N SER A 43 10.99 -17.74 30.20
CA SER A 43 9.66 -18.29 30.53
C SER A 43 9.73 -19.38 31.61
N ALA A 44 10.73 -20.26 31.53
CA ALA A 44 10.97 -21.31 32.52
C ALA A 44 11.38 -20.74 33.88
N ILE A 45 12.26 -19.73 33.88
CA ILE A 45 12.69 -19.04 35.11
C ILE A 45 11.51 -18.32 35.77
N VAL A 46 10.68 -17.60 35.00
CA VAL A 46 9.49 -16.92 35.53
C VAL A 46 8.49 -17.92 36.12
N ASN A 47 8.31 -19.10 35.49
CA ASN A 47 7.43 -20.13 36.02
C ASN A 47 7.97 -20.74 37.32
N GLU A 48 9.27 -20.97 37.45
CA GLU A 48 9.85 -21.50 38.70
C GLU A 48 9.80 -20.44 39.83
N VAL A 49 9.97 -19.15 39.51
CA VAL A 49 9.75 -18.06 40.48
C VAL A 49 8.29 -18.03 40.94
N VAL A 50 7.33 -18.12 40.02
CA VAL A 50 5.89 -18.16 40.38
C VAL A 50 5.56 -19.40 41.20
N LYS A 51 6.15 -20.55 40.89
CA LYS A 51 6.01 -21.79 41.65
C LYS A 51 6.60 -21.69 43.05
N SER A 52 7.74 -21.02 43.21
CA SER A 52 8.32 -20.71 44.53
C SER A 52 7.48 -19.72 45.35
N LEU A 53 6.66 -18.90 44.67
CA LEU A 53 5.76 -17.91 45.27
C LEU A 53 4.33 -18.41 45.45
N SER A 54 4.03 -19.63 44.97
CA SER A 54 2.71 -20.26 45.10
C SER A 54 2.77 -21.35 46.17
N PRO A 55 2.52 -21.05 47.45
CA PRO A 55 2.05 -22.08 48.37
C PRO A 55 0.63 -22.49 47.95
N LEU A 56 0.35 -23.79 48.03
CA LEU A 56 -0.98 -24.38 47.84
C LEU A 56 -2.08 -23.60 48.60
N THR A 57 -3.30 -23.71 48.06
CA THR A 57 -4.66 -23.44 48.64
C THR A 57 -5.36 -22.07 48.41
N PRO A 58 -6.70 -22.07 48.19
CA PRO A 58 -7.52 -20.98 47.61
C PRO A 58 -8.16 -20.06 48.70
N PRO A 59 -8.98 -19.04 48.34
CA PRO A 59 -9.04 -17.73 49.01
C PRO A 59 -9.88 -17.75 50.29
N THR A 60 -9.46 -17.01 51.32
CA THR A 60 -10.38 -16.58 52.38
C THR A 60 -9.90 -15.24 52.95
N GLU A 61 -10.88 -14.34 53.05
CA GLU A 61 -10.90 -13.05 53.72
C GLU A 61 -10.16 -13.04 55.05
N SER A 62 -9.51 -11.92 55.40
CA SER A 62 -9.68 -11.27 56.71
C SER A 62 -8.92 -9.93 56.78
N GLU A 63 -9.69 -8.93 57.17
CA GLU A 63 -9.38 -7.88 58.14
C GLU A 63 -8.28 -6.85 57.85
N ILE A 64 -8.81 -5.72 57.40
CA ILE A 64 -8.41 -4.35 57.69
C ILE A 64 -8.08 -4.18 59.19
N VAL A 65 -6.86 -3.71 59.50
CA VAL A 65 -6.59 -2.93 60.72
C VAL A 65 -5.96 -1.60 60.31
N VAL A 66 -6.59 -0.54 60.81
CA VAL A 66 -6.43 0.88 60.51
C VAL A 66 -5.20 1.45 61.24
N GLU A 67 -4.40 2.26 60.55
CA GLU A 67 -3.67 3.36 61.18
C GLU A 67 -3.60 4.60 60.25
N THR A 68 -4.26 5.66 60.72
CA THR A 68 -4.40 7.07 60.29
C THR A 68 -3.08 7.75 59.90
N SER A 69 -2.88 8.63 58.90
CA SER A 69 -3.54 9.86 58.37
C SER A 69 -2.64 10.44 57.23
N PRO A 70 -2.99 11.51 56.47
CA PRO A 70 -4.27 11.95 55.92
C PRO A 70 -4.27 11.95 54.37
N LEU A 71 -5.48 11.88 53.84
CA LEU A 71 -5.92 11.94 52.44
C LEU A 71 -5.37 13.16 51.66
N PRO A 72 -4.79 12.96 50.46
CA PRO A 72 -5.05 13.80 49.31
C PRO A 72 -6.07 13.11 48.40
N THR A 73 -7.08 13.87 48.04
CA THR A 73 -8.12 13.66 47.03
C THR A 73 -7.73 12.66 45.93
N PRO A 74 -8.57 11.66 45.59
CA PRO A 74 -8.35 10.85 44.40
C PRO A 74 -8.49 11.76 43.19
N GLN A 75 -7.37 12.10 42.55
CA GLN A 75 -7.39 12.50 41.15
C GLN A 75 -8.04 11.35 40.35
N PRO A 76 -8.86 11.64 39.33
CA PRO A 76 -9.36 10.62 38.44
C PRO A 76 -8.16 9.82 37.94
N ALA A 77 -8.24 8.50 37.97
CA ALA A 77 -7.32 7.66 37.23
C ALA A 77 -7.33 8.19 35.79
N GLU A 78 -6.23 8.82 35.37
CA GLU A 78 -5.96 8.99 33.96
C GLU A 78 -5.96 7.57 33.40
N GLU A 79 -6.96 7.29 32.58
CA GLU A 79 -6.95 6.14 31.69
C GLU A 79 -5.62 6.21 30.95
N GLN A 80 -4.65 5.37 31.36
CA GLN A 80 -3.43 5.20 30.58
C GLN A 80 -3.89 4.64 29.24
N GLU A 81 -3.93 5.51 28.23
CA GLU A 81 -4.07 5.13 26.83
C GLU A 81 -3.06 4.00 26.60
N THR A 82 -3.58 2.79 26.39
CA THR A 82 -2.78 1.58 26.12
C THR A 82 -2.33 1.55 24.65
N GLY A 83 -2.22 2.72 24.03
CA GLY A 83 -1.85 2.87 22.64
C GLY A 83 -0.38 2.52 22.43
N ILE A 84 -0.13 1.65 21.45
CA ILE A 84 1.20 1.44 20.90
C ILE A 84 1.50 2.63 19.98
N VAL A 85 2.56 3.37 20.28
CA VAL A 85 3.09 4.40 19.40
C VAL A 85 4.09 3.75 18.46
N VAL A 86 3.83 3.80 17.16
CA VAL A 86 4.67 3.20 16.13
C VAL A 86 5.54 4.28 15.48
N SER A 87 6.84 4.02 15.40
CA SER A 87 7.79 4.93 14.76
C SER A 87 7.68 4.90 13.24
N GLU A 88 8.07 6.01 12.60
CA GLU A 88 8.12 6.10 11.14
C GLU A 88 9.01 5.01 10.50
N GLY A 89 10.07 4.59 11.19
CA GLY A 89 10.94 3.49 10.75
C GLY A 89 10.21 2.15 10.69
N GLU A 90 9.40 1.83 11.70
CA GLU A 90 8.60 0.60 11.74
C GLU A 90 7.51 0.59 10.66
N LYS A 91 6.92 1.76 10.37
CA LYS A 91 5.98 1.91 9.24
C LYS A 91 6.68 1.65 7.92
N HIS A 92 7.82 2.27 7.70
CA HIS A 92 8.55 2.16 6.44
C HIS A 92 9.03 0.73 6.21
N GLU A 93 9.54 0.06 7.25
CA GLU A 93 9.96 -1.34 7.18
C GLU A 93 8.76 -2.24 6.85
N LEU A 94 7.64 -2.10 7.55
CA LEU A 94 6.48 -2.94 7.32
C LEU A 94 5.86 -2.71 5.94
N VAL A 95 5.74 -1.46 5.48
CA VAL A 95 5.26 -1.14 4.12
C VAL A 95 6.18 -1.77 3.07
N THR A 96 7.49 -1.67 3.23
CA THR A 96 8.47 -2.24 2.29
C THR A 96 8.41 -3.76 2.24
N VAL A 97 8.30 -4.42 3.40
CA VAL A 97 8.17 -5.88 3.47
C VAL A 97 6.87 -6.32 2.82
N GLN A 98 5.75 -5.67 3.13
CA GLN A 98 4.44 -6.04 2.59
C GLN A 98 4.36 -5.77 1.08
N SER A 99 4.92 -4.67 0.59
CA SER A 99 4.95 -4.39 -0.85
C SER A 99 5.80 -5.41 -1.60
N SER A 100 6.95 -5.81 -1.04
CA SER A 100 7.79 -6.87 -1.61
C SER A 100 7.08 -8.22 -1.64
N VAL A 101 6.28 -8.57 -0.62
CA VAL A 101 5.50 -9.82 -0.60
C VAL A 101 4.43 -9.82 -1.69
N LEU A 102 3.85 -8.65 -1.98
CA LEU A 102 2.82 -8.48 -3.01
C LEU A 102 3.41 -8.30 -4.43
N ASP A 103 4.73 -8.40 -4.58
CA ASP A 103 5.45 -8.14 -5.84
C ASP A 103 5.14 -6.74 -6.41
N VAL A 104 4.96 -5.77 -5.51
CA VAL A 104 4.72 -4.36 -5.85
C VAL A 104 5.96 -3.55 -5.55
N GLU A 105 6.57 -3.02 -6.60
CA GLU A 105 7.66 -2.07 -6.49
C GLU A 105 7.10 -0.67 -6.14
N LEU A 106 7.43 -0.23 -4.93
CA LEU A 106 7.20 1.14 -4.48
C LEU A 106 8.51 1.93 -4.58
N SER A 107 8.43 3.12 -5.16
CA SER A 107 9.50 4.09 -5.07
C SER A 107 9.61 4.65 -3.65
N SER A 108 10.78 5.18 -3.29
CA SER A 108 10.98 5.80 -1.96
C SER A 108 9.99 6.93 -1.66
N ALA A 109 9.53 7.66 -2.67
CA ALA A 109 8.53 8.71 -2.51
C ALA A 109 7.14 8.15 -2.23
N GLU A 110 6.74 7.09 -2.95
CA GLU A 110 5.44 6.41 -2.75
C GLU A 110 5.39 5.72 -1.37
N THR A 111 6.49 5.10 -0.94
CA THR A 111 6.59 4.51 0.41
C THR A 111 6.45 5.58 1.50
N PHE A 112 7.09 6.73 1.32
CA PHE A 112 6.97 7.84 2.27
C PHE A 112 5.53 8.37 2.33
N GLU A 113 4.90 8.61 1.18
CA GLU A 113 3.51 9.06 1.10
C GLU A 113 2.57 8.07 1.79
N LEU A 114 2.72 6.77 1.55
CA LEU A 114 1.98 5.71 2.24
C LEU A 114 2.17 5.75 3.76
N CYS A 115 3.39 5.94 4.23
CA CYS A 115 3.69 6.03 5.67
C CYS A 115 3.03 7.23 6.34
N THR A 116 2.93 8.37 5.64
CA THR A 116 2.24 9.57 6.17
C THR A 116 0.73 9.41 6.30
N GLN A 117 0.13 8.48 5.55
CA GLN A 117 -1.32 8.21 5.61
C GLN A 117 -1.69 7.21 6.70
N ILE A 118 -0.70 6.48 7.23
CA ILE A 118 -0.89 5.50 8.31
C ILE A 118 -0.86 6.24 9.67
N PRO A 119 -1.81 6.03 10.59
CA PRO A 119 -1.79 6.62 11.93
C PRO A 119 -0.52 6.29 12.72
N ASP A 120 -0.15 7.10 13.72
CA ASP A 120 1.03 6.83 14.59
C ASP A 120 0.68 6.02 15.84
N VAL A 121 -0.60 5.96 16.22
CA VAL A 121 -1.07 5.37 17.47
C VAL A 121 -2.11 4.30 17.17
N PHE A 122 -1.92 3.12 17.76
CA PHE A 122 -2.78 1.96 17.55
C PHE A 122 -3.12 1.27 18.87
N ASP A 123 -4.29 0.65 18.95
CA ASP A 123 -4.72 -0.10 20.14
C ASP A 123 -3.93 -1.41 20.30
N ASP A 124 -3.49 -2.01 19.19
CA ASP A 124 -2.66 -3.22 19.16
C ASP A 124 -1.83 -3.32 17.87
N TYR A 125 -0.96 -4.33 17.79
CA TYR A 125 -0.14 -4.55 16.59
C TYR A 125 -0.96 -5.08 15.40
N GLU A 126 -2.10 -5.72 15.65
CA GLU A 126 -2.97 -6.25 14.60
C GLU A 126 -3.63 -5.11 13.81
N SER A 127 -4.21 -4.14 14.52
CA SER A 127 -4.77 -2.91 13.96
C SER A 127 -3.72 -2.08 13.20
N PHE A 128 -2.47 -2.04 13.68
CA PHE A 128 -1.36 -1.47 12.93
C PHE A 128 -1.13 -2.19 11.58
N VAL A 129 -0.96 -3.52 11.59
CA VAL A 129 -0.73 -4.31 10.37
C VAL A 129 -1.92 -4.21 9.41
N VAL A 130 -3.14 -4.24 9.92
CA VAL A 130 -4.38 -4.07 9.13
C VAL A 130 -4.42 -2.68 8.50
N SER A 131 -4.03 -1.64 9.23
CA SER A 131 -3.96 -0.28 8.69
C SER A 131 -2.92 -0.17 7.58
N VAL A 132 -1.72 -0.73 7.77
CA VAL A 132 -0.66 -0.70 6.75
C VAL A 132 -1.10 -1.46 5.50
N THR A 133 -1.65 -2.66 5.67
CA THR A 133 -2.14 -3.49 4.57
C THR A 133 -3.29 -2.82 3.83
N GLY A 134 -4.22 -2.19 4.57
CA GLY A 134 -5.33 -1.43 4.01
C GLY A 134 -4.87 -0.23 3.17
N SER A 135 -3.92 0.57 3.70
CA SER A 135 -3.34 1.71 2.98
C SER A 135 -2.59 1.25 1.73
N LEU A 136 -1.77 0.20 1.84
CA LEU A 136 -1.04 -0.37 0.71
C LEU A 136 -2.00 -0.88 -0.37
N LYS A 137 -3.05 -1.59 0.02
CA LYS A 137 -4.08 -2.06 -0.92
C LYS A 137 -4.77 -0.89 -1.62
N ALA A 138 -5.23 0.12 -0.88
CA ALA A 138 -5.89 1.27 -1.46
C ALA A 138 -4.99 2.02 -2.45
N PHE A 139 -3.71 2.14 -2.14
CA PHE A 139 -2.71 2.73 -3.04
C PHE A 139 -2.53 1.91 -4.33
N ILE A 140 -2.41 0.59 -4.22
CA ILE A 140 -2.28 -0.30 -5.37
C ILE A 140 -3.54 -0.23 -6.24
N ASP A 141 -4.73 -0.28 -5.63
CA ASP A 141 -6.01 -0.18 -6.32
C ASP A 141 -6.10 1.16 -7.08
N ASP A 142 -5.76 2.29 -6.46
CA ASP A 142 -5.74 3.61 -7.11
C ASP A 142 -4.70 3.69 -8.26
N LYS A 143 -3.51 3.14 -8.06
CA LYS A 143 -2.45 3.10 -9.08
C LYS A 143 -2.91 2.28 -10.29
N PHE A 144 -3.53 1.13 -10.05
CA PHE A 144 -4.08 0.29 -11.10
C PHE A 144 -5.23 0.98 -11.83
N ASP A 145 -6.17 1.57 -11.10
CA ASP A 145 -7.31 2.33 -11.65
C ASP A 145 -6.85 3.48 -12.56
N LYS A 146 -5.83 4.24 -12.12
CA LYS A 146 -5.24 5.32 -12.90
C LYS A 146 -4.60 4.79 -14.17
N GLN A 147 -3.80 3.72 -14.06
CA GLN A 147 -3.16 3.10 -15.22
C GLN A 147 -4.17 2.53 -16.21
N GLU A 148 -5.20 1.82 -15.75
CA GLU A 148 -6.25 1.26 -16.59
C GLU A 148 -7.00 2.37 -17.32
N LYS A 149 -7.50 3.37 -16.58
CA LYS A 149 -8.24 4.50 -17.18
C LYS A 149 -7.37 5.25 -18.17
N GLN A 150 -6.12 5.55 -17.83
CA GLN A 150 -5.25 6.34 -18.70
C GLN A 150 -4.85 5.55 -19.95
N SER A 151 -4.27 4.35 -19.78
CA SER A 151 -3.78 3.55 -20.90
C SER A 151 -4.89 3.14 -21.87
N VAL A 152 -6.07 2.75 -21.35
CA VAL A 152 -7.21 2.37 -22.19
C VAL A 152 -7.78 3.58 -22.92
N ASN A 153 -7.94 4.73 -22.24
CA ASN A 153 -8.47 5.93 -22.88
C ASN A 153 -7.51 6.49 -23.93
N ASP A 154 -6.21 6.48 -23.67
CA ASP A 154 -5.18 6.91 -24.61
C ASP A 154 -5.22 6.00 -25.86
N SER A 155 -5.28 4.68 -25.67
CA SER A 155 -5.40 3.72 -26.78
C SER A 155 -6.68 3.90 -27.60
N ILE A 156 -7.81 4.18 -26.94
CA ILE A 156 -9.08 4.48 -27.62
C ILE A 156 -8.98 5.78 -28.41
N SER A 157 -8.34 6.80 -27.84
CA SER A 157 -8.11 8.09 -28.50
C SER A 157 -7.26 7.92 -29.77
N ASP A 158 -6.17 7.17 -29.68
CA ASP A 158 -5.29 6.86 -30.81
C ASP A 158 -6.03 6.12 -31.93
N LEU A 159 -6.87 5.13 -31.58
CA LEU A 159 -7.70 4.42 -32.55
C LEU A 159 -8.69 5.36 -33.25
N ARG A 160 -9.35 6.25 -32.50
CA ARG A 160 -10.25 7.26 -33.07
C ARG A 160 -9.51 8.18 -34.04
N GLN A 161 -8.32 8.64 -33.66
CA GLN A 161 -7.49 9.49 -34.51
C GLN A 161 -7.05 8.77 -35.80
N HIS A 162 -6.69 7.49 -35.70
CA HIS A 162 -6.30 6.68 -36.86
C HIS A 162 -7.47 6.48 -37.84
N ILE A 163 -8.68 6.21 -37.31
CA ILE A 163 -9.89 6.10 -38.13
C ILE A 163 -10.19 7.43 -38.83
N ALA A 164 -10.16 8.55 -38.09
CA ALA A 164 -10.39 9.88 -38.66
C ALA A 164 -9.37 10.22 -39.76
N THR A 165 -8.09 9.91 -39.53
CA THR A 165 -7.02 10.11 -40.52
C THR A 165 -7.22 9.28 -41.78
N ARG A 166 -7.64 8.01 -41.61
CA ARG A 166 -7.96 7.13 -42.75
C ARG A 166 -9.15 7.63 -43.54
N GLN A 167 -10.19 8.13 -42.87
CA GLN A 167 -11.36 8.71 -43.52
C GLN A 167 -10.96 9.96 -44.33
N ALA A 168 -10.24 10.91 -43.74
CA ALA A 168 -9.75 12.09 -44.45
C ALA A 168 -8.88 11.73 -45.67
N ARG A 169 -8.05 10.69 -45.55
CA ARG A 169 -7.23 10.21 -46.68
C ARG A 169 -8.08 9.60 -47.80
N LEU A 170 -9.14 8.87 -47.46
CA LEU A 170 -10.08 8.32 -48.45
C LEU A 170 -10.83 9.45 -49.17
N ASP A 171 -11.32 10.43 -48.43
CA ASP A 171 -12.01 11.59 -48.99
C ASP A 171 -11.10 12.39 -49.93
N SER A 172 -9.84 12.61 -49.53
CA SER A 172 -8.83 13.25 -50.37
C SER A 172 -8.54 12.45 -51.66
N LYS A 173 -8.40 11.12 -51.56
CA LYS A 173 -8.20 10.25 -52.74
C LYS A 173 -9.40 10.25 -53.67
N LEU A 174 -10.61 10.24 -53.12
CA LEU A 174 -11.84 10.30 -53.91
C LEU A 174 -11.95 11.64 -54.64
N ALA A 175 -11.70 12.76 -53.95
CA ALA A 175 -11.71 14.08 -54.56
C ALA A 175 -10.65 14.22 -55.66
N ALA A 176 -9.44 13.69 -55.45
CA ALA A 176 -8.40 13.65 -56.47
C ALA A 176 -8.84 12.84 -57.70
N GLY A 177 -9.35 11.62 -57.50
CA GLY A 177 -9.82 10.78 -58.61
C GLY A 177 -10.99 11.39 -59.40
N LEU A 178 -11.92 12.08 -58.72
CA LEU A 178 -13.01 12.80 -59.39
C LEU A 178 -12.48 13.97 -60.23
N ASN A 179 -11.47 14.69 -59.74
CA ASN A 179 -10.83 15.77 -60.50
C ASN A 179 -10.07 15.24 -61.72
N ASP A 180 -9.40 14.10 -61.59
CA ASP A 180 -8.70 13.45 -62.72
C ASP A 180 -9.70 13.03 -63.81
N VAL A 181 -10.80 12.36 -63.43
CA VAL A 181 -11.87 11.97 -64.38
C VAL A 181 -12.50 13.19 -65.05
N LYS A 182 -12.71 14.27 -64.30
CA LYS A 182 -13.19 15.54 -64.86
C LYS A 182 -12.22 16.08 -65.91
N GLY A 183 -10.91 16.08 -65.60
CA GLY A 183 -9.86 16.49 -66.53
C GLY A 183 -9.86 15.68 -67.83
N ASP A 184 -9.95 14.36 -67.72
CA ASP A 184 -10.03 13.45 -68.88
C ASP A 184 -11.28 13.74 -69.74
N LEU A 185 -12.44 13.95 -69.11
CA LEU A 185 -13.68 14.30 -69.80
C LEU A 185 -13.58 15.66 -70.53
N GLU A 186 -12.97 16.66 -69.91
CA GLU A 186 -12.73 17.96 -70.54
C GLU A 186 -11.79 17.84 -71.74
N GLN A 187 -10.74 17.01 -71.64
CA GLN A 187 -9.83 16.72 -72.74
C GLN A 187 -10.54 15.99 -73.89
N ILE A 188 -11.32 14.94 -73.60
CA ILE A 188 -12.12 14.22 -74.59
C ILE A 188 -13.08 15.18 -75.29
N ARG A 189 -13.76 16.05 -74.54
CA ARG A 189 -14.67 17.05 -75.11
C ARG A 189 -13.96 18.02 -76.03
N SER A 190 -12.76 18.49 -75.64
CA SER A 190 -11.94 19.36 -76.48
C SER A 190 -11.55 18.66 -77.79
N ASN A 191 -11.10 17.41 -77.71
CA ASN A 191 -10.74 16.59 -78.86
C ASN A 191 -11.94 16.31 -79.80
N LEU A 192 -13.14 16.09 -79.25
CA LEU A 192 -14.34 15.92 -80.05
C LEU A 192 -14.71 17.21 -80.79
N LYS A 193 -14.63 18.37 -80.12
CA LYS A 193 -14.87 19.67 -80.76
C LYS A 193 -13.87 19.96 -81.88
N SER A 194 -12.59 19.71 -81.65
CA SER A 194 -11.55 19.94 -82.68
C SER A 194 -11.73 19.02 -83.88
N ARG A 195 -12.04 17.72 -83.65
CA ARG A 195 -12.38 16.78 -84.73
C ARG A 195 -13.63 17.20 -85.49
N GLN A 196 -14.68 17.64 -84.80
CA GLN A 196 -15.91 18.12 -85.43
C GLN A 196 -15.63 19.32 -86.33
N ALA A 197 -14.86 20.31 -85.85
CA ALA A 197 -14.47 21.48 -86.64
C ALA A 197 -13.70 21.08 -87.90
N ALA A 198 -12.71 20.18 -87.77
CA ALA A 198 -11.92 19.69 -88.89
C ALA A 198 -12.77 18.94 -89.94
N ILE A 199 -13.75 18.14 -89.52
CA ILE A 199 -14.69 17.47 -90.43
C ILE A 199 -15.56 18.50 -91.17
N LEU A 200 -16.11 19.49 -90.45
CA LEU A 200 -16.94 20.53 -91.04
C LEU A 200 -16.17 21.38 -92.05
N GLU A 201 -14.90 21.71 -91.79
CA GLU A 201 -14.04 22.37 -92.77
C GLU A 201 -13.83 21.52 -94.02
N ARG A 202 -13.52 20.24 -93.87
CA ARG A 202 -13.35 19.32 -95.02
C ARG A 202 -14.63 19.21 -95.86
N LEU A 203 -15.80 19.19 -95.23
CA LEU A 203 -17.08 19.13 -95.94
C LEU A 203 -17.39 20.45 -96.68
N LYS A 204 -17.05 21.62 -96.11
CA LYS A 204 -17.22 22.92 -96.76
C LYS A 204 -16.31 23.10 -97.98
N VAL A 205 -15.08 22.59 -97.92
CA VAL A 205 -14.13 22.68 -99.04
C VAL A 205 -14.55 21.81 -100.23
N ASN A 206 -15.26 20.71 -99.99
CA ASN A 206 -15.74 19.81 -101.05
C ASN A 206 -17.12 20.20 -101.65
N SER A 207 -17.75 21.28 -101.19
CA SER A 207 -19.06 21.73 -101.66
C SER A 207 -19.03 23.01 -102.53
N ALA A 208 -17.85 23.39 -103.01
CA ALA A 208 -17.61 24.48 -103.96
C ALA A 208 -17.03 23.92 -105.26
#